data_AF-A0A3P7QKZ7-F1
#
_entry.id   AF-A0A3P7QKZ7-F1
#
_cell.length_a   1.000
_cell.length_b   1.000
_cell.length_c   1.000
_cell.angle_alpha   90.00
_cell.angle_beta   90.00
_cell.angle_gamma   90.00
#
_symmetry.space_group_name_H-M   'P 1'
#
loop_
_entity.id
_entity.type
_entity.pdbx_description
1 polymer ?
#
loop_
_entity_poly.entity_id
_entity_poly.type
_entity_poly.pdbx_seq_one_letter_code
_entity_poly.pdbx_strand_id
1 'polypeptide(L)'
;MLLLCDLNEYRKCVSQWRLEATASRQFESLHALANLLVVLPENLADAAHSPMLILKIRRIFYFLVIRLTFTAHKMSEALKLKEEGNTCFREKRYHKAIELYTQSLQLEQSATVLANRAQSYLNLEEWAKALMDCNRALELDANMGKVLYRRAHALEKVGLKASARKDLERCLKVAPNSAAETMLKNLANQSDAEVIEVPCVEKGDEIRSDSEFVEIMIDLPRKDGQTEPGKEVHETKETNDESLAEEQVPVHFAVPTSLRQFSKDYREMERLPPENFAKYFLVS
;
A
#
# COMPACT_ATOMS: atom_id res chain seq x y z
N MET A 1 21.76 5.47 32.87
CA MET A 1 23.21 5.57 32.60
C MET A 1 23.41 5.91 31.13
N LEU A 2 23.18 7.17 30.74
CA LEU A 2 23.69 7.68 29.47
C LEU A 2 25.18 7.90 29.69
N LEU A 3 25.98 7.08 29.02
CA LEU A 3 27.43 7.04 29.12
C LEU A 3 28.02 8.45 29.01
N LEU A 4 28.90 8.77 29.96
CA LEU A 4 29.97 9.75 29.84
C LEU A 4 30.81 9.40 28.60
N CYS A 5 30.33 9.75 27.41
CA CYS A 5 31.21 9.86 26.26
C CYS A 5 32.16 11.00 26.60
N ASP A 6 33.46 10.69 26.63
CA ASP A 6 34.52 11.68 26.80
C ASP A 6 34.19 12.91 25.95
N LEU A 7 34.10 14.08 26.60
CA LEU A 7 33.73 15.34 25.95
C LEU A 7 34.61 15.65 24.72
N ASN A 8 35.83 15.12 24.71
CA ASN A 8 36.77 15.21 23.59
C ASN A 8 36.39 14.34 22.39
N GLU A 9 35.85 13.15 22.59
CA GLU A 9 35.29 12.29 21.53
C GLU A 9 34.03 12.94 20.93
N TYR A 10 33.16 13.47 21.78
CA TYR A 10 31.96 14.19 21.33
C TYR A 10 32.30 15.45 20.51
N ARG A 11 33.27 16.28 20.95
CA ARG A 11 33.73 17.46 20.20
C ARG A 11 34.35 17.09 18.85
N LYS A 12 35.12 16.00 18.78
CA LYS A 12 35.66 15.49 17.50
C LYS A 12 34.54 15.05 16.56
N CYS A 13 33.55 14.30 17.04
CA CYS A 13 32.40 13.87 16.25
C CYS A 13 31.58 15.06 15.70
N VAL A 14 31.32 16.08 16.53
CA VAL A 14 30.57 17.28 16.12
C VAL A 14 31.34 18.09 15.07
N SER A 15 32.67 18.20 15.19
CA SER A 15 33.49 18.94 14.22
C SER A 15 33.55 18.29 12.83
N GLN A 16 33.18 17.01 12.72
CA GLN A 16 33.17 16.26 11.46
C GLN A 16 31.80 16.30 10.76
N TRP A 17 30.76 16.83 11.39
CA TRP A 17 29.42 16.90 10.81
C TRP A 17 29.28 18.09 9.86
N ARG A 18 29.09 17.82 8.57
CA ARG A 18 28.61 18.81 7.60
C ARG A 18 27.09 18.88 7.68
N LEU A 19 26.57 19.80 8.50
CA LEU A 19 25.14 20.06 8.62
C LEU A 19 24.71 21.14 7.62
N GLU A 20 23.50 21.01 7.06
CA GLU A 20 22.87 22.08 6.29
C GLU A 20 22.73 23.35 7.16
N ALA A 21 22.84 24.54 6.56
CA ALA A 21 22.95 25.81 7.27
C ALA A 21 21.79 26.12 8.24
N THR A 22 20.61 25.56 8.00
CA THR A 22 19.42 25.66 8.87
C THR A 22 19.54 24.77 10.11
N ALA A 23 20.09 23.57 9.96
CA ALA A 23 20.34 22.62 11.04
C ALA A 23 21.51 23.07 11.92
N SER A 24 22.57 23.66 11.35
CA SER A 24 23.73 24.21 12.09
C SER A 24 23.31 25.20 13.17
N ARG A 25 22.41 26.15 12.85
CA ARG A 25 21.93 27.17 13.81
C ARG A 25 21.11 26.60 14.96
N GLN A 26 20.33 25.55 14.71
CA GLN A 26 19.56 24.88 15.76
C GLN A 26 20.51 24.09 16.68
N PHE A 27 21.48 23.39 16.08
CA PHE A 27 22.47 22.59 16.78
C PHE A 27 23.42 23.44 17.63
N GLU A 28 23.91 24.56 17.11
CA GLU A 28 24.76 25.52 17.85
C GLU A 28 24.05 26.05 19.10
N SER A 29 22.74 26.30 19.01
CA SER A 29 21.96 26.79 20.15
C SER A 29 21.68 25.72 21.20
N LEU A 30 21.52 24.47 20.79
CA LEU A 30 21.36 23.34 21.71
C LEU A 30 22.69 22.97 22.36
N HIS A 31 23.79 23.05 21.60
CA HIS A 31 25.15 22.81 22.06
C HIS A 31 25.60 23.89 23.07
N ALA A 32 25.29 25.17 22.80
CA ALA A 32 25.54 26.27 23.73
C ALA A 32 24.74 26.11 25.04
N LEU A 33 23.48 25.66 24.96
CA LEU A 33 22.64 25.38 26.13
C LEU A 33 23.18 24.20 26.95
N ALA A 34 23.59 23.12 26.29
CA ALA A 34 24.19 21.96 26.94
C ALA A 34 25.50 22.32 27.65
N ASN A 35 26.35 23.15 27.03
CA ASN A 35 27.57 23.66 27.67
C ASN A 35 27.26 24.57 28.88
N LEU A 36 26.22 25.40 28.79
CA LEU A 36 25.80 26.28 29.91
C LEU A 36 25.33 25.47 31.13
N LEU A 37 24.56 24.40 30.88
CA LEU A 37 24.04 23.49 31.89
C LEU A 37 25.14 22.67 32.61
N VAL A 38 26.24 22.38 31.91
CA VAL A 38 27.37 21.62 32.46
C VAL A 38 28.36 22.52 33.23
N VAL A 39 28.52 23.78 32.82
CA VAL A 39 29.56 24.66 33.38
C VAL A 39 29.09 25.45 34.62
N LEU A 40 27.79 25.76 34.78
CA LEU A 40 27.28 26.53 35.93
C LEU A 40 25.87 26.09 36.34
N PRO A 41 25.70 25.13 37.27
CA PRO A 41 24.36 24.73 37.74
C PRO A 41 23.63 25.85 38.51
N GLU A 42 24.35 26.81 39.10
CA GLU A 42 23.77 27.90 39.89
C GLU A 42 23.18 29.04 39.04
N ASN A 43 23.57 29.17 37.76
CA ASN A 43 23.07 30.22 36.87
C ASN A 43 21.98 29.74 35.90
N LEU A 44 21.46 28.52 36.08
CA LEU A 44 20.36 28.03 35.24
C LEU A 44 19.07 28.85 35.44
N ALA A 45 18.84 29.36 36.65
CA ALA A 45 17.72 30.26 36.93
C ALA A 45 17.86 31.59 36.16
N ASP A 46 19.04 32.21 36.17
CA ASP A 46 19.30 33.47 35.47
C ASP A 46 19.34 33.29 33.94
N ALA A 47 19.85 32.16 33.46
CA ALA A 47 19.82 31.80 32.04
C ALA A 47 18.39 31.49 31.54
N ALA A 48 17.53 30.93 32.39
CA ALA A 48 16.11 30.75 32.11
C ALA A 48 15.35 32.09 32.04
N HIS A 49 15.90 33.18 32.61
CA HIS A 49 15.39 34.54 32.45
C HIS A 49 15.85 35.24 31.16
N SER A 50 16.77 34.63 30.40
CA SER A 50 17.19 35.18 29.11
C SER A 50 16.04 35.14 28.10
N PRO A 51 15.63 36.27 27.52
CA PRO A 51 14.47 36.35 26.64
C PRO A 51 14.60 35.47 25.38
N MET A 52 15.83 35.23 24.91
CA MET A 52 16.11 34.33 23.78
C MET A 52 15.83 32.86 24.10
N LEU A 53 16.15 32.42 25.33
CA LEU A 53 15.89 31.06 25.79
C LEU A 53 14.40 30.85 26.07
N ILE A 54 13.77 31.82 26.73
CA ILE A 54 12.33 31.83 27.02
C ILE A 54 11.52 31.76 25.71
N LEU A 55 11.85 32.58 24.71
CA LEU A 55 11.13 32.58 23.43
C LEU A 55 11.30 31.26 22.67
N LYS A 56 12.50 30.66 22.68
CA LYS A 56 12.73 29.34 22.06
C LYS A 56 12.01 28.22 22.80
N ILE A 57 12.08 28.18 24.14
CA ILE A 57 11.36 27.19 24.97
C ILE A 57 9.85 27.36 24.81
N ARG A 58 9.35 28.61 24.81
CA ARG A 58 7.93 28.92 24.58
C ARG A 58 7.47 28.52 23.19
N ARG A 59 8.32 28.67 22.16
CA ARG A 59 8.03 28.22 20.79
C ARG A 59 8.02 26.69 20.67
N ILE A 60 8.96 26.00 21.32
CA ILE A 60 8.99 24.53 21.40
C ILE A 60 7.76 24.02 22.16
N PHE A 61 7.43 24.64 23.29
CA PHE A 61 6.23 24.33 24.09
C PHE A 61 4.95 24.57 23.29
N TYR A 62 4.84 25.71 22.61
CA TYR A 62 3.69 26.03 21.76
C TYR A 62 3.54 25.03 20.60
N PHE A 63 4.65 24.66 19.95
CA PHE A 63 4.65 23.64 18.91
C PHE A 63 4.26 22.26 19.46
N LEU A 64 4.74 21.90 20.65
CA LEU A 64 4.36 20.65 21.32
C LEU A 64 2.87 20.65 21.67
N VAL A 65 2.34 21.76 22.21
CA VAL A 65 0.92 21.92 22.54
C VAL A 65 0.07 21.82 21.27
N ILE A 66 0.41 22.52 20.18
CA ILE A 66 -0.31 22.41 18.90
C ILE A 66 -0.27 20.97 18.38
N ARG A 67 0.90 20.33 18.42
CA ARG A 67 1.03 18.95 17.96
C ARG A 67 0.18 18.02 18.79
N LEU A 68 0.17 18.19 20.12
CA LEU A 68 -0.61 17.40 21.06
C LEU A 68 -2.12 17.60 20.84
N THR A 69 -2.59 18.84 20.71
CA THR A 69 -4.00 19.15 20.45
C THR A 69 -4.45 18.66 19.08
N PHE A 70 -3.60 18.78 18.06
CA PHE A 70 -3.89 18.25 16.72
C PHE A 70 -3.98 16.71 16.71
N THR A 71 -3.05 16.02 17.40
CA THR A 71 -3.14 14.56 17.55
C THR A 71 -4.39 14.17 18.34
N ALA A 72 -4.73 14.88 19.41
CA ALA A 72 -5.93 14.60 20.19
C ALA A 72 -7.21 14.79 19.38
N HIS A 73 -7.27 15.84 18.54
CA HIS A 73 -8.39 16.05 17.62
C HIS A 73 -8.53 14.89 16.63
N LYS A 74 -7.42 14.47 16.00
CA LYS A 74 -7.42 13.32 15.08
C LYS A 74 -7.93 12.04 15.73
N MET A 75 -7.46 11.73 16.94
CA MET A 75 -7.90 10.55 17.69
C MET A 75 -9.40 10.65 18.04
N SER A 76 -9.88 11.82 18.45
CA SER A 76 -11.30 12.05 18.73
C SER A 76 -12.17 11.85 17.50
N GLU A 77 -11.74 12.35 16.35
CA GLU A 77 -12.43 12.20 15.07
C GLU A 77 -12.45 10.74 14.59
N ALA A 78 -11.32 10.03 14.69
CA ALA A 78 -11.22 8.61 14.39
C ALA A 78 -12.21 7.78 15.23
N LEU A 79 -12.35 8.11 16.51
CA LEU A 79 -13.29 7.45 17.42
C LEU A 79 -14.75 7.72 17.05
N LYS A 80 -15.09 8.95 16.64
CA LYS A 80 -16.45 9.28 16.16
C LYS A 80 -16.82 8.45 14.93
N LEU A 81 -15.94 8.42 13.93
CA LEU A 81 -16.13 7.61 12.70
C LEU A 81 -16.27 6.12 13.00
N LYS A 82 -15.49 5.61 13.97
CA LYS A 82 -15.65 4.22 14.44
C LYS A 82 -17.04 3.98 15.04
N GLU A 83 -17.55 4.88 15.88
CA GLU A 83 -18.88 4.71 16.47
C GLU A 83 -19.99 4.82 15.42
N GLU A 84 -19.88 5.72 14.44
CA GLU A 84 -20.79 5.80 13.30
C GLU A 84 -20.73 4.54 12.41
N GLY A 85 -19.54 3.97 12.24
CA GLY A 85 -19.38 2.67 11.58
C GLY A 85 -20.08 1.55 12.37
N ASN A 86 -19.99 1.58 13.70
CA ASN A 86 -20.67 0.62 14.58
C ASN A 86 -22.20 0.74 14.50
N THR A 87 -22.76 1.94 14.39
CA THR A 87 -24.21 2.13 14.22
C THR A 87 -24.65 1.58 12.87
N CYS A 88 -23.94 1.90 11.78
CA CYS A 88 -24.22 1.34 10.45
C CYS A 88 -24.13 -0.19 10.43
N PHE A 89 -23.15 -0.77 11.14
CA PHE A 89 -23.00 -2.22 11.27
C PHE A 89 -24.20 -2.87 11.95
N ARG A 90 -24.71 -2.28 13.04
CA ARG A 90 -25.91 -2.78 13.76
C ARG A 90 -27.16 -2.73 12.88
N GLU A 91 -27.25 -1.73 12.00
CA GLU A 91 -28.31 -1.60 11.00
C GLU A 91 -28.11 -2.49 9.76
N LYS A 92 -27.10 -3.36 9.77
CA LYS A 92 -26.73 -4.27 8.65
C LYS A 92 -26.32 -3.54 7.36
N ARG A 93 -25.97 -2.26 7.44
CA ARG A 93 -25.45 -1.46 6.31
C ARG A 93 -23.94 -1.65 6.19
N TYR A 94 -23.51 -2.85 5.82
CA TYR A 94 -22.09 -3.25 5.89
C TYR A 94 -21.16 -2.46 4.96
N HIS A 95 -21.58 -2.11 3.74
CA HIS A 95 -20.76 -1.29 2.83
C HIS A 95 -20.45 0.09 3.43
N LYS A 96 -21.46 0.79 3.96
CA LYS A 96 -21.28 2.09 4.63
C LYS A 96 -20.42 1.96 5.90
N ALA A 97 -20.60 0.89 6.66
CA ALA A 97 -19.76 0.63 7.83
C ALA A 97 -18.28 0.48 7.43
N ILE A 98 -17.99 -0.23 6.33
CA ILE A 98 -16.63 -0.39 5.81
C ILE A 98 -16.02 0.95 5.39
N GLU A 99 -16.78 1.81 4.72
CA GLU A 99 -16.33 3.16 4.34
C GLU A 99 -15.94 3.98 5.58
N LEU A 100 -16.83 4.04 6.58
CA LEU A 100 -16.59 4.78 7.83
C LEU A 100 -15.41 4.21 8.62
N TYR A 101 -15.29 2.88 8.72
CA TYR A 101 -14.12 2.25 9.34
C TYR A 101 -12.84 2.54 8.55
N THR A 102 -12.89 2.61 7.22
CA THR A 102 -11.73 2.95 6.40
C THR A 102 -11.30 4.39 6.63
N GLN A 103 -12.23 5.34 6.72
CA GLN A 103 -11.93 6.72 7.09
C GLN A 103 -11.33 6.82 8.50
N SER A 104 -11.90 6.10 9.47
CA SER A 104 -11.34 6.00 10.83
C SER A 104 -9.89 5.49 10.82
N LEU A 105 -9.62 4.44 10.05
CA LEU A 105 -8.28 3.84 9.92
C LEU A 105 -7.26 4.71 9.20
N GLN A 106 -7.69 5.65 8.35
CA GLN A 106 -6.81 6.65 7.75
C GLN A 106 -6.33 7.68 8.79
N LEU A 107 -7.14 7.96 9.80
CA LEU A 107 -6.79 8.89 10.88
C LEU A 107 -5.95 8.21 11.97
N GLU A 108 -6.36 7.02 12.41
CA GLU A 108 -5.67 6.21 13.41
C GLU A 108 -5.77 4.72 13.08
N GLN A 109 -4.62 4.02 13.04
CA GLN A 109 -4.62 2.56 12.97
C GLN A 109 -5.00 1.97 14.32
N SER A 110 -6.11 1.23 14.36
CA SER A 110 -6.59 0.55 15.55
C SER A 110 -6.96 -0.90 15.26
N ALA A 111 -6.45 -1.83 16.07
CA ALA A 111 -6.77 -3.25 15.97
C ALA A 111 -8.28 -3.51 16.10
N THR A 112 -8.97 -2.71 16.94
CA THR A 112 -10.42 -2.84 17.16
C THR A 112 -11.24 -2.47 15.93
N VAL A 113 -10.84 -1.40 15.23
CA VAL A 113 -11.51 -0.92 14.02
C VAL A 113 -11.27 -1.89 12.86
N LEU A 114 -10.03 -2.36 12.69
CA LEU A 114 -9.70 -3.42 11.71
C LEU A 114 -10.52 -4.69 11.98
N ALA A 115 -10.65 -5.11 13.24
CA ALA A 115 -11.46 -6.26 13.59
C ALA A 115 -12.93 -6.07 13.15
N ASN A 116 -13.52 -4.90 13.41
CA ASN A 116 -14.92 -4.61 13.07
C ASN A 116 -15.14 -4.50 11.55
N ARG A 117 -14.16 -3.94 10.83
CA ARG A 117 -14.18 -3.94 9.36
C ARG A 117 -14.04 -5.36 8.79
N ALA A 118 -13.17 -6.20 9.35
CA ALA A 118 -13.07 -7.62 9.00
C ALA A 118 -14.41 -8.36 9.21
N GLN A 119 -15.13 -8.08 10.30
CA GLN A 119 -16.47 -8.65 10.51
C GLN A 119 -17.47 -8.19 9.45
N SER A 120 -17.37 -6.93 9.02
CA SER A 120 -18.23 -6.40 7.96
C SER A 120 -17.94 -7.09 6.62
N TYR A 121 -16.68 -7.34 6.31
CA TYR A 121 -16.27 -8.13 5.15
C TYR A 121 -16.73 -9.59 5.23
N LEU A 122 -16.65 -10.22 6.41
CA LEU A 122 -17.20 -11.58 6.63
C LEU A 122 -18.70 -11.64 6.33
N ASN A 123 -19.47 -10.62 6.73
CA ASN A 123 -20.90 -10.56 6.48
C ASN A 123 -21.25 -10.29 5.00
N LEU A 124 -20.31 -9.73 4.23
CA LEU A 124 -20.40 -9.54 2.78
C LEU A 124 -19.76 -10.69 1.99
N GLU A 125 -19.31 -11.74 2.67
CA GLU A 125 -18.62 -12.89 2.06
C GLU A 125 -17.31 -12.55 1.33
N GLU A 126 -16.71 -11.40 1.65
CA GLU A 126 -15.41 -10.97 1.12
C GLU A 126 -14.26 -11.53 1.97
N TRP A 127 -14.06 -12.84 1.91
CA TRP A 127 -13.14 -13.58 2.79
C TRP A 127 -11.67 -13.10 2.70
N ALA A 128 -11.19 -12.81 1.49
CA ALA A 128 -9.80 -12.39 1.28
C ALA A 128 -9.49 -11.05 1.97
N LYS A 129 -10.38 -10.07 1.86
CA LYS A 129 -10.22 -8.75 2.52
C LYS A 129 -10.34 -8.88 4.04
N ALA A 130 -11.25 -9.74 4.52
CA ALA A 130 -11.36 -10.04 5.95
C ALA A 130 -10.06 -10.63 6.51
N LEU A 131 -9.40 -11.55 5.79
CA LEU A 131 -8.11 -12.13 6.19
C LEU A 131 -7.01 -11.07 6.28
N MET A 132 -6.93 -10.16 5.31
CA MET A 132 -5.95 -9.07 5.33
C MET A 132 -6.12 -8.17 6.56
N ASP A 133 -7.36 -7.76 6.85
CA ASP A 133 -7.65 -6.94 8.03
C ASP A 133 -7.38 -7.68 9.34
N CYS A 134 -7.73 -8.97 9.41
CA CYS A 134 -7.42 -9.81 10.56
C CYS A 134 -5.91 -9.96 10.79
N ASN A 135 -5.12 -10.16 9.74
CA ASN A 135 -3.66 -10.24 9.85
C ASN A 135 -3.09 -8.92 10.36
N ARG A 136 -3.52 -7.79 9.78
CA ARG A 136 -3.07 -6.47 10.23
C ARG A 136 -3.47 -6.17 11.67
N ALA A 137 -4.66 -6.60 12.10
CA ALA A 137 -5.10 -6.44 13.48
C ALA A 137 -4.26 -7.29 14.45
N LEU A 138 -3.82 -8.49 14.06
CA LEU A 138 -2.96 -9.34 14.88
C LEU A 138 -1.50 -8.86 14.93
N GLU A 139 -1.03 -8.11 13.93
CA GLU A 139 0.25 -7.40 14.00
C GLU A 139 0.23 -6.30 15.06
N LEU A 140 -0.92 -5.64 15.25
CA LEU A 140 -1.09 -4.60 16.27
C LEU A 140 -1.37 -5.18 17.67
N ASP A 141 -2.24 -6.19 17.75
CA ASP A 141 -2.56 -6.91 18.98
C ASP A 141 -2.64 -8.42 18.71
N ALA A 142 -1.54 -9.10 19.00
CA ALA A 142 -1.37 -10.53 18.74
C ALA A 142 -2.29 -11.43 19.58
N ASN A 143 -2.85 -10.92 20.68
CA ASN A 143 -3.65 -11.70 21.62
C ASN A 143 -5.13 -11.31 21.62
N MET A 144 -5.61 -10.69 20.54
CA MET A 144 -7.02 -10.37 20.40
C MET A 144 -7.84 -11.60 19.95
N GLY A 145 -8.43 -12.32 20.91
CA GLY A 145 -9.20 -13.55 20.67
C GLY A 145 -10.34 -13.39 19.63
N LYS A 146 -11.02 -12.23 19.62
CA LYS A 146 -12.07 -11.92 18.62
C LYS A 146 -11.53 -11.92 17.18
N VAL A 147 -10.31 -11.44 16.97
CA VAL A 147 -9.69 -11.38 15.64
C VAL A 147 -9.25 -12.77 15.19
N LEU A 148 -8.68 -13.57 16.10
CA LEU A 148 -8.33 -14.97 15.82
C LEU A 148 -9.55 -15.78 15.38
N TYR A 149 -10.67 -15.64 16.09
CA TYR A 149 -11.93 -16.28 15.70
C TYR A 149 -12.43 -15.84 14.32
N ARG A 150 -12.43 -14.52 14.05
CA ARG A 150 -12.82 -13.96 12.74
C ARG A 150 -11.92 -14.45 11.60
N ARG A 151 -10.61 -14.52 11.85
CA ARG A 151 -9.64 -15.04 10.88
C ARG A 151 -9.88 -16.52 10.60
N ALA A 152 -10.09 -17.33 11.64
CA ALA A 152 -10.43 -18.74 11.49
C ALA A 152 -11.71 -18.95 10.69
N HIS A 153 -12.74 -18.12 10.92
CA HIS A 153 -13.98 -18.15 10.14
C HIS A 153 -13.75 -17.84 8.66
N ALA A 154 -12.96 -16.80 8.34
CA ALA A 154 -12.58 -16.53 6.95
C ALA A 154 -11.75 -17.68 6.34
N LEU A 155 -10.81 -18.25 7.09
CA LEU A 155 -9.96 -19.36 6.63
C LEU A 155 -10.77 -20.64 6.35
N GLU A 156 -11.76 -20.95 7.18
CA GLU A 156 -12.70 -22.05 6.92
C GLU A 156 -13.40 -21.87 5.58
N LYS A 157 -13.90 -20.66 5.29
CA LYS A 157 -14.60 -20.36 4.03
C LYS A 157 -13.70 -20.39 2.81
N VAL A 158 -12.42 -20.06 2.96
CA VAL A 158 -11.41 -20.18 1.90
C VAL A 158 -10.95 -21.63 1.70
N GLY A 159 -11.20 -22.53 2.66
CA GLY A 159 -10.81 -23.94 2.60
C GLY A 159 -9.46 -24.26 3.27
N LEU A 160 -8.84 -23.28 3.93
CA LEU A 160 -7.58 -23.44 4.69
C LEU A 160 -7.87 -23.85 6.13
N LYS A 161 -8.40 -25.06 6.30
CA LYS A 161 -8.94 -25.56 7.58
C LYS A 161 -7.87 -25.84 8.62
N ALA A 162 -6.67 -26.29 8.23
CA ALA A 162 -5.56 -26.51 9.14
C ALA A 162 -5.10 -25.21 9.81
N SER A 163 -5.01 -24.12 9.04
CA SER A 163 -4.70 -22.79 9.58
C SER A 163 -5.85 -22.27 10.46
N ALA A 164 -7.11 -22.51 10.07
CA ALA A 164 -8.26 -22.17 10.89
C ALA A 164 -8.23 -22.88 12.25
N ARG A 165 -7.91 -24.18 12.30
CA ARG A 165 -7.78 -24.95 13.56
C ARG A 165 -6.72 -24.35 14.48
N LYS A 166 -5.54 -24.03 13.96
CA LYS A 166 -4.46 -23.39 14.74
C LYS A 166 -4.92 -22.07 15.37
N ASP A 167 -5.64 -21.27 14.61
CA ASP A 167 -6.18 -19.98 15.09
C ASP A 167 -7.26 -20.15 16.15
N LEU A 168 -8.14 -21.15 16.00
CA LEU A 168 -9.16 -21.49 17.00
C LEU A 168 -8.54 -21.99 18.30
N GLU A 169 -7.54 -22.86 18.22
CA GLU A 169 -6.79 -23.32 19.41
C GLU A 169 -6.13 -22.15 20.14
N ARG A 170 -5.52 -21.21 19.39
CA ARG A 170 -4.95 -20.00 19.98
C ARG A 170 -6.04 -19.11 20.58
N CYS A 171 -7.19 -18.97 19.92
CA CYS A 171 -8.32 -18.21 20.43
C CYS A 171 -8.78 -18.76 21.79
N LEU A 172 -8.92 -20.08 21.92
CA LEU A 172 -9.36 -20.74 23.16
C LEU A 172 -8.36 -20.61 24.31
N LYS A 173 -7.05 -20.54 24.00
CA LYS A 173 -6.01 -20.26 25.01
C LYS A 173 -6.09 -18.84 25.55
N VAL A 174 -6.49 -17.87 24.71
CA VAL A 174 -6.62 -16.46 25.11
C VAL A 174 -7.89 -16.23 25.92
N ALA A 175 -9.02 -16.71 25.41
CA ALA A 175 -10.30 -16.57 26.07
C ALA A 175 -11.22 -17.77 25.74
N PRO A 176 -11.93 -18.33 26.73
CA PRO A 176 -12.90 -19.37 26.48
C PRO A 176 -14.04 -18.83 25.61
N ASN A 177 -14.30 -19.49 24.48
CA ASN A 177 -15.34 -19.10 23.55
C ASN A 177 -16.04 -20.35 23.02
N SER A 178 -17.28 -20.58 23.45
CA SER A 178 -18.07 -21.75 23.05
C SER A 178 -18.25 -21.87 21.53
N ALA A 179 -18.36 -20.75 20.81
CA ALA A 179 -18.48 -20.75 19.35
C ALA A 179 -17.18 -21.18 18.65
N ALA A 180 -16.02 -20.88 19.26
CA ALA A 180 -14.74 -21.34 18.75
C ALA A 180 -14.54 -22.85 19.01
N GLU A 181 -15.01 -23.36 20.16
CA GLU A 181 -14.95 -24.79 20.48
C GLU A 181 -15.82 -25.64 19.54
N THR A 182 -17.06 -25.20 19.25
CA THR A 182 -17.95 -25.90 18.33
C THR A 182 -17.38 -25.91 16.92
N MET A 183 -16.85 -24.78 16.45
CA MET A 183 -16.20 -24.68 15.16
C MET A 183 -14.95 -25.58 15.06
N LEU A 184 -14.13 -25.63 16.12
CA LEU A 184 -12.96 -26.50 16.17
C LEU A 184 -13.33 -27.98 16.08
N LYS A 185 -14.40 -28.39 16.77
CA LYS A 185 -14.93 -29.76 16.69
C LYS A 185 -15.44 -30.09 15.28
N ASN A 186 -16.13 -29.17 14.62
CA ASN A 186 -16.63 -29.35 13.26
C ASN A 186 -15.49 -29.51 12.23
N LEU A 187 -14.39 -28.79 12.44
CA LEU A 187 -13.20 -28.82 11.58
C LEU A 187 -12.26 -29.99 11.87
N ALA A 188 -12.43 -30.72 12.97
CA ALA A 188 -11.56 -31.83 13.34
C ALA A 188 -11.53 -32.96 12.30
N ASN A 189 -12.66 -33.22 11.64
CA ASN A 189 -12.82 -34.31 10.68
C ASN A 189 -12.64 -33.90 9.22
N GLN A 190 -12.24 -32.64 8.97
CA GLN A 190 -12.17 -32.09 7.63
C GLN A 190 -10.72 -31.90 7.17
N SER A 191 -10.43 -32.34 5.95
CA SER A 191 -9.18 -32.06 5.23
C SER A 191 -9.24 -30.68 4.57
N ASP A 192 -8.06 -30.11 4.35
CA ASP A 192 -7.89 -28.87 3.58
C ASP A 192 -8.37 -29.06 2.14
N ALA A 193 -8.77 -27.96 1.51
CA ALA A 193 -9.06 -27.96 0.09
C ALA A 193 -7.80 -28.37 -0.69
N GLU A 194 -7.96 -29.23 -1.70
CA GLU A 194 -6.85 -29.61 -2.59
C GLU A 194 -6.28 -28.34 -3.23
N VAL A 195 -4.99 -28.11 -2.99
CA VAL A 195 -4.26 -27.00 -3.59
C VAL A 195 -4.03 -27.35 -5.05
N ILE A 196 -4.84 -26.78 -5.95
CA ILE A 196 -4.58 -26.87 -7.38
C ILE A 196 -3.38 -25.97 -7.67
N GLU A 197 -2.21 -26.57 -7.82
CA GLU A 197 -1.03 -25.88 -8.34
C GLU A 197 -1.29 -25.55 -9.81
N VAL A 198 -1.71 -24.32 -10.07
CA VAL A 198 -1.72 -23.78 -11.43
C VAL A 198 -0.29 -23.38 -11.74
N PRO A 199 0.42 -24.07 -12.66
CA PRO A 199 1.76 -23.65 -13.05
C PRO A 199 1.69 -22.20 -13.56
N CYS A 200 2.66 -21.38 -13.16
CA CYS A 200 2.79 -20.03 -13.70
C CYS A 200 3.10 -20.14 -15.20
N VAL A 201 2.07 -19.98 -16.01
CA VAL A 201 2.20 -19.88 -17.46
C VAL A 201 2.80 -18.51 -17.77
N GLU A 202 3.91 -18.47 -18.51
CA GLU A 202 4.50 -17.19 -18.90
C GLU A 202 3.53 -16.46 -19.83
N LYS A 203 3.58 -15.12 -19.84
CA LYS A 203 2.69 -14.28 -20.63
C LYS A 203 3.00 -14.46 -22.13
N GLY A 204 2.47 -15.51 -22.74
CA GLY A 204 2.79 -15.92 -24.10
C GLY A 204 2.50 -17.38 -24.42
N ASP A 205 2.34 -18.27 -23.44
CA ASP A 205 1.94 -19.64 -23.76
C ASP A 205 0.45 -19.64 -24.12
N GLU A 206 0.19 -19.88 -25.40
CA GLU A 206 -1.15 -20.09 -25.90
C GLU A 206 -1.73 -21.31 -25.19
N ILE A 207 -2.79 -21.12 -24.40
CA ILE A 207 -3.64 -22.23 -23.94
C ILE A 207 -4.35 -22.78 -25.19
N ARG A 208 -3.62 -23.48 -26.05
CA ARG A 208 -4.18 -24.32 -27.10
C ARG A 208 -4.43 -25.66 -26.45
N SER A 209 -5.71 -26.00 -26.28
CA SER A 209 -6.08 -27.40 -26.07
C SER A 209 -5.54 -28.21 -27.24
N ASP A 210 -4.87 -29.33 -26.99
CA ASP A 210 -4.43 -30.29 -28.02
C ASP A 210 -5.60 -30.94 -28.80
N SER A 211 -6.84 -30.51 -28.51
CA SER A 211 -8.04 -30.91 -29.19
C SER A 211 -8.04 -30.38 -30.63
N GLU A 212 -8.19 -31.29 -31.59
CA GLU A 212 -8.40 -30.93 -32.99
C GLU A 212 -9.63 -30.01 -33.12
N PHE A 213 -9.50 -28.93 -33.89
CA PHE A 213 -10.60 -28.01 -34.13
C PHE A 213 -11.74 -28.75 -34.84
N VAL A 214 -12.84 -29.01 -34.13
CA VAL A 214 -14.08 -29.47 -34.76
C VAL A 214 -14.83 -28.24 -35.25
N GLU A 215 -14.97 -28.12 -36.57
CA GLU A 215 -15.76 -27.07 -37.19
C GLU A 215 -17.25 -27.30 -36.88
N ILE A 216 -17.79 -26.51 -35.95
CA ILE A 216 -19.22 -26.52 -35.65
C ILE A 216 -19.91 -25.69 -36.74
N MET A 217 -20.42 -26.36 -37.77
CA MET A 217 -21.29 -25.70 -38.76
C MET A 217 -22.66 -25.41 -38.13
N ILE A 218 -22.90 -24.15 -37.80
CA ILE A 218 -24.23 -23.66 -37.42
C ILE A 218 -24.84 -23.03 -38.67
N ASP A 219 -25.81 -23.71 -39.28
CA ASP A 219 -26.60 -23.17 -40.39
C ASP A 219 -27.51 -22.05 -39.88
N LEU A 220 -27.02 -20.81 -39.89
CA LEU A 220 -27.86 -19.64 -39.70
C LEU A 220 -28.54 -19.26 -41.04
N PRO A 221 -29.88 -19.28 -41.13
CA PRO A 221 -30.57 -18.81 -42.32
C PRO A 221 -30.41 -17.29 -42.47
N ARG A 222 -29.67 -16.86 -43.49
CA ARG A 222 -29.55 -15.45 -43.90
C ARG A 222 -30.85 -15.02 -44.59
N LYS A 223 -31.48 -13.96 -44.08
CA LYS A 223 -32.54 -13.23 -44.82
C LYS A 223 -31.86 -12.38 -45.90
N ASP A 224 -32.22 -12.64 -47.14
CA ASP A 224 -31.81 -11.86 -48.30
C ASP A 224 -32.33 -10.42 -48.25
N GLY A 225 -31.48 -9.48 -48.69
CA GLY A 225 -31.93 -8.20 -49.25
C GLY A 225 -31.38 -6.96 -48.57
N GLN A 226 -30.21 -6.48 -49.03
CA GLN A 226 -30.07 -5.30 -49.90
C GLN A 226 -28.73 -4.54 -49.72
N THR A 227 -28.04 -4.41 -50.86
CA THR A 227 -27.18 -3.30 -51.35
C THR A 227 -25.80 -3.06 -50.71
N GLU A 228 -24.70 -3.58 -51.32
CA GLU A 228 -23.77 -2.95 -52.31
C GLU A 228 -22.64 -2.12 -51.62
N PRO A 229 -21.47 -1.80 -52.22
CA PRO A 229 -20.58 -2.58 -53.10
C PRO A 229 -19.06 -2.44 -52.78
N GLY A 230 -18.31 -3.46 -53.20
CA GLY A 230 -17.03 -3.37 -53.93
C GLY A 230 -15.80 -2.65 -53.34
N LYS A 231 -14.70 -3.38 -53.17
CA LYS A 231 -13.69 -3.52 -54.24
C LYS A 231 -12.53 -4.45 -53.86
N GLU A 232 -12.04 -5.07 -54.92
CA GLU A 232 -11.07 -6.15 -55.02
C GLU A 232 -9.66 -5.79 -54.56
N VAL A 233 -8.98 -6.86 -54.16
CA VAL A 233 -7.54 -7.01 -53.93
C VAL A 233 -6.80 -6.88 -55.25
N HIS A 234 -5.61 -6.26 -55.24
CA HIS A 234 -4.60 -6.58 -56.26
C HIS A 234 -3.21 -6.73 -55.65
N GLU A 235 -2.64 -7.89 -55.92
CA GLU A 235 -1.28 -8.35 -55.63
C GLU A 235 -0.23 -7.81 -56.61
N THR A 236 0.98 -7.60 -56.05
CA THR A 236 2.34 -7.73 -56.63
C THR A 236 2.85 -6.74 -57.68
N LYS A 237 4.06 -6.18 -57.44
CA LYS A 237 5.30 -6.59 -58.14
C LYS A 237 6.54 -5.83 -57.65
N GLU A 238 7.64 -6.58 -57.59
CA GLU A 238 9.03 -6.14 -57.43
C GLU A 238 9.50 -5.27 -58.61
N THR A 239 10.46 -4.37 -58.37
CA THR A 239 11.59 -4.07 -59.30
C THR A 239 12.73 -3.35 -58.55
N ASN A 240 13.95 -3.59 -59.03
CA ASN A 240 15.25 -3.29 -58.43
C ASN A 240 15.80 -1.87 -58.69
N ASP A 241 16.84 -1.57 -57.90
CA ASP A 241 18.11 -0.88 -58.23
C ASP A 241 18.41 0.57 -57.77
N GLU A 242 19.54 0.63 -57.04
CA GLU A 242 20.63 1.62 -56.97
C GLU A 242 20.49 3.01 -56.27
N SER A 243 21.18 3.08 -55.13
CA SER A 243 22.19 4.09 -54.73
C SER A 243 21.79 5.44 -54.09
N LEU A 244 22.53 5.75 -53.00
CA LEU A 244 22.93 7.07 -52.48
C LEU A 244 21.86 8.00 -51.89
N ALA A 245 21.86 8.10 -50.55
CA ALA A 245 22.11 9.33 -49.76
C ALA A 245 21.48 9.21 -48.38
N GLU A 246 22.31 9.36 -47.34
CA GLU A 246 21.86 9.55 -45.96
C GLU A 246 21.14 10.90 -45.84
N GLU A 247 19.81 10.90 -45.86
CA GLU A 247 19.01 12.01 -45.36
C GLU A 247 18.27 11.58 -44.10
N GLN A 248 18.73 12.09 -42.96
CA GLN A 248 18.08 11.91 -41.67
C GLN A 248 16.73 12.63 -41.69
N VAL A 249 15.66 11.87 -41.92
CA VAL A 249 14.29 12.32 -41.70
C VAL A 249 14.10 12.54 -40.20
N PRO A 250 13.63 13.71 -39.72
CA PRO A 250 13.43 13.94 -38.30
C PRO A 250 12.35 12.98 -37.78
N VAL A 251 12.75 12.03 -36.94
CA VAL A 251 11.85 11.04 -36.34
C VAL A 251 10.94 11.76 -35.34
N HIS A 252 9.69 11.99 -35.72
CA HIS A 252 8.68 12.57 -34.86
C HIS A 252 7.97 11.44 -34.08
N PHE A 253 8.30 11.30 -32.80
CA PHE A 253 7.62 10.36 -31.92
C PHE A 253 6.32 10.97 -31.40
N ALA A 254 5.19 10.29 -31.60
CA ALA A 254 3.89 10.69 -31.06
C ALA A 254 3.73 10.22 -29.60
N VAL A 255 2.86 10.86 -28.82
CA VAL A 255 2.60 10.47 -27.43
C VAL A 255 2.05 9.03 -27.38
N PRO A 256 2.69 8.11 -26.65
CA PRO A 256 2.31 6.71 -26.65
C PRO A 256 0.98 6.50 -25.90
N THR A 257 0.00 5.92 -26.58
CA THR A 257 -1.30 5.54 -25.99
C THR A 257 -1.28 4.17 -25.34
N SER A 258 -0.19 3.40 -25.48
CA SER A 258 -0.04 2.08 -24.87
C SER A 258 1.40 1.80 -24.42
N LEU A 259 1.54 0.96 -23.38
CA LEU A 259 2.84 0.55 -22.83
C LEU A 259 3.70 -0.21 -23.86
N ARG A 260 3.08 -0.94 -24.79
CA ARG A 260 3.76 -1.67 -25.85
C ARG A 260 4.38 -0.71 -26.88
N GLN A 261 3.66 0.35 -27.22
CA GLN A 261 4.17 1.41 -28.11
C GLN A 261 5.34 2.14 -27.45
N PHE A 262 5.17 2.55 -26.18
CA PHE A 262 6.25 3.16 -25.40
C PHE A 262 7.52 2.31 -25.36
N SER A 263 7.38 1.00 -25.12
CA SER A 263 8.53 0.09 -25.00
C SER A 263 9.29 -0.08 -26.31
N LYS A 264 8.58 0.01 -27.45
CA LYS A 264 9.20 -0.04 -28.78
C LYS A 264 9.94 1.26 -29.07
N ASP A 265 9.26 2.39 -28.83
CA ASP A 265 9.81 3.74 -29.08
C ASP A 265 11.02 4.03 -28.17
N TYR A 266 11.00 3.56 -26.92
CA TYR A 266 12.13 3.67 -25.98
C TYR A 266 13.39 2.99 -26.50
N ARG A 267 13.27 1.78 -27.08
CA ARG A 267 14.42 1.05 -27.65
C ARG A 267 15.00 1.76 -28.87
N GLU A 268 14.19 2.50 -29.60
CA GLU A 268 14.64 3.31 -30.73
C GLU A 268 15.27 4.65 -30.25
N MET A 269 14.75 5.24 -29.18
CA MET A 269 15.30 6.45 -28.56
C MET A 269 16.62 6.24 -27.82
N GLU A 270 16.89 5.05 -27.30
CA GLU A 270 18.17 4.72 -26.66
C GLU A 270 19.36 4.88 -27.62
N ARG A 271 19.09 4.84 -28.94
CA ARG A 271 20.08 5.04 -30.01
C ARG A 271 20.25 6.50 -30.43
N LEU A 272 19.46 7.42 -29.88
CA LEU A 272 19.44 8.84 -30.22
C LEU A 272 20.00 9.69 -29.06
N PRO A 273 20.40 10.96 -29.32
CA PRO A 273 20.86 11.86 -28.28
C PRO A 273 19.80 12.06 -27.18
N PRO A 274 20.21 12.27 -25.91
CA PRO A 274 19.30 12.34 -24.75
C PRO A 274 18.26 13.47 -24.85
N GLU A 275 18.51 14.48 -25.69
CA GLU A 275 17.59 15.59 -25.95
C GLU A 275 16.27 15.15 -26.61
N ASN A 276 16.28 14.05 -27.37
CA ASN A 276 15.08 13.54 -28.03
C ASN A 276 14.13 12.82 -27.06
N PHE A 277 14.68 12.22 -25.99
CA PHE A 277 13.86 11.67 -24.91
C PHE A 277 13.08 12.77 -24.17
N ALA A 278 13.69 13.94 -23.98
CA ALA A 278 12.99 15.09 -23.40
C ALA A 278 11.87 15.59 -24.33
N LYS A 279 12.11 15.66 -25.64
CA LYS A 279 11.08 16.06 -26.62
C LYS A 279 9.90 15.09 -26.66
N TYR A 280 10.12 13.79 -26.44
CA TYR A 280 9.04 12.78 -26.43
C TYR A 280 7.95 13.02 -25.38
N PHE A 281 8.28 13.64 -24.25
CA PHE A 281 7.32 13.98 -23.20
C PHE A 281 6.87 15.46 -23.20
N LEU A 282 7.49 16.28 -24.03
CA LEU A 282 7.26 17.73 -24.08
C LEU A 282 6.44 18.20 -25.29
N VAL A 283 5.91 17.28 -26.11
CA VAL A 283 4.91 17.63 -27.14
C VAL A 283 3.56 17.85 -26.46
N SER A 284 3.26 19.11 -26.16
CA SER A 284 1.90 19.64 -25.96
C SER A 284 1.45 20.38 -27.20
#